data_AF-A0A168N3H6-F1
#
_entry.id   AF-A0A168N3H6-F1
#
_cell.length_a   1.000
_cell.length_b   1.000
_cell.length_c   1.000
_cell.angle_alpha   90.00
_cell.angle_beta   90.00
_cell.angle_gamma   90.00
#
_symmetry.space_group_name_H-M   'P 1'
#
loop_
_entity.id
_entity.type
_entity.pdbx_description
1 polymer ?
#
loop_
_entity_poly.entity_id
_entity_poly.type
_entity_poly.pdbx_seq_one_letter_code
_entity_poly.pdbx_strand_id
1 'polypeptide(L)' 'MNHAMLERRSEILKKNIHEMIIKDNQFGISNQQNMLMQHMIKELHQTSHEMNSTEQRSR' A
#
# COMPACT_ATOMS: atom_id res chain seq x y z
N MET A 1 -16.34 -3.82 -3.99
CA MET A 1 -15.06 -4.07 -4.66
C MET A 1 -14.79 -5.57 -4.56
N ASN A 2 -14.27 -6.22 -5.61
CA ASN A 2 -13.98 -7.67 -5.57
C ASN A 2 -12.79 -7.93 -4.61
N HIS A 3 -12.87 -8.93 -3.73
CA HIS A 3 -11.83 -9.26 -2.75
C HIS A 3 -10.47 -9.51 -3.44
N ALA A 4 -10.46 -10.24 -4.54
CA ALA A 4 -9.26 -10.46 -5.38
C ALA A 4 -8.63 -9.16 -5.92
N MET A 5 -9.44 -8.12 -6.16
CA MET A 5 -8.94 -6.82 -6.60
C MET A 5 -8.26 -6.06 -5.45
N LEU A 6 -8.80 -6.18 -4.23
CA LEU A 6 -8.20 -5.58 -3.04
C LEU A 6 -6.88 -6.25 -2.67
N GLU A 7 -6.81 -7.58 -2.76
CA GLU A 7 -5.55 -8.34 -2.59
C GLU A 7 -4.50 -7.89 -3.59
N ARG A 8 -4.86 -7.85 -4.87
CA ARG A 8 -3.95 -7.40 -5.94
C ARG A 8 -3.47 -5.96 -5.71
N ARG A 9 -4.36 -5.05 -5.27
CA ARG A 9 -3.98 -3.68 -4.93
C ARG A 9 -2.99 -3.66 -3.75
N SER A 10 -3.22 -4.47 -2.73
CA SER A 10 -2.33 -4.59 -1.57
C SER A 10 -0.93 -5.05 -1.95
N GLU A 11 -0.82 -6.07 -2.81
CA GLU A 11 0.46 -6.58 -3.30
C GLU A 11 1.26 -5.52 -4.08
N ILE A 12 0.61 -4.80 -4.98
CA ILE A 12 1.25 -3.74 -5.78
C ILE A 12 1.75 -2.63 -4.85
N LEU A 13 0.93 -2.18 -3.90
CA LEU A 13 1.32 -1.15 -2.95
C LEU A 13 2.52 -1.59 -2.10
N LYS A 14 2.50 -2.81 -1.57
CA LYS A 14 3.63 -3.37 -0.79
C LYS A 14 4.92 -3.40 -1.62
N LYS A 15 4.85 -3.85 -2.88
CA LYS A 15 6.01 -3.89 -3.77
C LYS A 15 6.57 -2.49 -4.02
N ASN A 16 5.72 -1.53 -4.36
CA ASN A 16 6.14 -0.15 -4.65
C ASN A 16 6.75 0.53 -3.41
N ILE A 17 6.13 0.36 -2.23
CA ILE A 17 6.67 0.88 -0.97
C ILE A 17 8.04 0.26 -0.68
N HIS A 18 8.19 -1.06 -0.87
CA HIS A 18 9.47 -1.74 -0.66
C HIS A 18 10.58 -1.20 -1.57
N GLU A 19 10.30 -0.99 -2.86
CA GLU A 19 11.24 -0.38 -3.80
C GLU A 19 11.64 1.05 -3.39
N MET A 20 10.69 1.84 -2.88
CA MET A 20 10.98 3.19 -2.38
C MET A 20 11.83 3.18 -1.12
N ILE A 21 11.61 2.23 -0.20
CA ILE A 21 12.43 2.05 1.00
C ILE A 21 13.86 1.66 0.62
N ILE A 22 14.04 0.73 -0.33
CA ILE A 22 15.37 0.36 -0.82
C ILE A 22 16.08 1.59 -1.38
N LYS A 23 15.38 2.38 -2.20
CA LYS A 23 15.94 3.60 -2.80
C LYS A 23 16.34 4.62 -1.73
N ASP A 24 15.50 4.85 -0.72
CA ASP A 24 15.78 5.77 0.38
C ASP A 24 17.00 5.33 1.17
N ASN A 25 17.08 4.03 1.48
CA ASN A 25 18.22 3.46 2.22
C ASN A 25 19.54 3.53 1.44
N GLN A 26 19.51 3.49 0.10
CA GLN A 26 20.71 3.50 -0.73
C GLN A 26 21.20 4.92 -1.07
N PHE A 27 20.28 5.81 -1.43
CA PHE A 27 20.62 7.11 -2.02
C PHE A 27 19.87 8.28 -1.38
N GLY A 28 18.93 8.00 -0.48
CA GLY A 28 17.90 8.93 -0.05
C GLY A 28 16.80 9.13 -1.10
N ILE A 29 15.64 9.56 -0.65
CA ILE A 29 14.56 10.03 -1.53
C ILE A 29 14.26 11.52 -1.35
N SER A 30 13.72 12.15 -2.40
CA SER A 30 13.29 13.55 -2.31
C SER A 30 12.05 13.69 -1.41
N ASN A 31 11.78 14.91 -0.94
CA ASN A 31 10.56 15.21 -0.18
C ASN A 31 9.28 14.81 -0.94
N GLN A 32 9.25 15.00 -2.26
CA GLN A 32 8.11 14.59 -3.09
C GLN A 32 7.95 13.07 -3.13
N GLN A 33 9.06 12.34 -3.25
CA GLN A 33 9.05 10.88 -3.21
C GLN A 33 8.62 10.38 -1.82
N ASN A 34 9.10 11.01 -0.74
CA ASN A 34 8.66 10.68 0.60
C ASN A 34 7.14 10.91 0.76
N MET A 35 6.60 12.04 0.30
CA MET A 35 5.15 12.29 0.30
C MET A 35 4.37 11.22 -0.48
N LEU A 36 4.89 10.80 -1.64
CA LEU A 36 4.29 9.72 -2.43
C LEU A 36 4.30 8.38 -1.68
N MET A 37 5.43 8.04 -1.06
CA MET A 37 5.56 6.83 -0.25
C MET A 37 4.56 6.83 0.92
N GLN A 38 4.42 7.95 1.63
CA GLN A 38 3.43 8.11 2.69
C GLN A 38 2.00 7.99 2.18
N HIS A 39 1.70 8.47 0.97
CA HIS A 39 0.38 8.27 0.35
C HIS A 39 0.12 6.78 0.09
N MET A 40 1.08 6.06 -0.50
CA MET A 40 0.93 4.62 -0.75
C MET A 40 0.73 3.82 0.54
N ILE A 41 1.41 4.19 1.63
CA ILE A 41 1.22 3.56 2.95
C ILE A 41 -0.21 3.78 3.45
N LYS A 42 -0.76 5.00 3.33
CA LYS A 42 -2.15 5.29 3.68
C LYS A 42 -3.14 4.48 2.84
N GLU A 43 -2.91 4.38 1.54
CA GLU A 43 -3.73 3.57 0.64
C GLU A 43 -3.67 2.08 0.98
N LEU A 44 -2.51 1.58 1.40
CA LEU A 44 -2.34 0.20 1.83
C LEU A 44 -3.17 -0.09 3.10
N HIS A 45 -3.15 0.83 4.07
CA HIS A 45 -3.99 0.72 5.26
C HIS A 45 -5.48 0.79 4.93
N GLN A 46 -5.89 1.70 4.05
CA GLN A 46 -7.27 1.79 3.59
C GLN A 46 -7.72 0.50 2.89
N THR A 47 -6.90 -0.05 1.99
CA THR A 47 -7.17 -1.32 1.29
C THR A 47 -7.30 -2.47 2.28
N SER A 48 -6.43 -2.53 3.29
CA SER A 48 -6.48 -3.56 4.35
C SER A 48 -7.76 -3.42 5.20
N HIS A 49 -8.19 -2.20 5.50
CA HIS A 49 -9.44 -1.95 6.20
C HIS A 49 -10.66 -2.38 5.37
N GLU A 50 -10.68 -2.06 4.08
CA GLU A 50 -11.73 -2.49 3.15
C GLU A 50 -11.81 -4.02 3.07
N MET A 51 -10.68 -4.72 2.94
CA MET A 51 -10.63 -6.19 2.95
C MET A 51 -11.24 -6.78 4.22
N ASN A 52 -10.77 -6.31 5.38
CA ASN A 52 -11.28 -6.78 6.67
C ASN A 52 -12.79 -6.50 6.82
N SER A 53 -13.26 -5.35 6.33
CA SER A 53 -14.69 -5.00 6.35
C SER A 53 -15.51 -5.93 5.44
N THR A 54 -14.97 -6.33 4.29
CA THR A 54 -15.64 -7.28 3.38
C THR A 54 -15.67 -8.70 3.95
N GLU A 55 -14.60 -9.14 4.61
CA GLU A 55 -14.54 -10.45 5.27
C GLU A 55 -15.51 -10.54 6.45
N GLN A 56 -15.64 -9.46 7.25
CA GLN A 56 -16.61 -9.41 8.35
C GLN A 56 -18.07 -9.44 7.87
N ARG A 57 -18.38 -8.87 6.71
CA ARG A 57 -19.73 -8.90 6.11
C ARG A 57 -20.07 -10.25 5.46
N SER A 58 -19.07 -11.10 5.24
CA SER A 58 -19.23 -12.42 4.61
C SER A 58 -19.40 -13.56 5.63
N ARG A 59 -19.37 -13.24 6.94
CA ARG A 59 -19.60 -14.16 8.06
C ARG A 59 -20.98 -13.93 8.66
#